data_AF-A0A0A8X8Y4-F1
#
_entry.id   AF-A0A0A8X8Y4-F1
#
_cell.length_a   1.000
_cell.length_b   1.000
_cell.length_c   1.000
_cell.angle_alpha   90.00
_cell.angle_beta   90.00
_cell.angle_gamma   90.00
#
_symmetry.space_group_name_H-M   'P 1'
#
loop_
_entity.id
_entity.type
_entity.pdbx_description
1 polymer ?
#
loop_
_entity_poly.entity_id
_entity_poly.type
_entity_poly.pdbx_seq_one_letter_code
_entity_poly.pdbx_strand_id
1 'polypeptide(L)'
;MQFHVQQAARSLILLGFSVFIYMLHFTGKIYLFINPKYLLLSQAAAFLFLLLFFIQITRVWTIKGTHDHDSCSHVGECCSHDDHHDHFHDHGTTPFSAKKLVSYLIIVLPLLSGFMLPAKVLDSAIADKKGAMLSIAGSSKSGQSRQVTSETKEQADNPGTGDATQPPEESDYQAGQDTDIPEGTETATGYENQMTDEEYNKKIEELEKGTIIFNDSIYSSYYEEISSNIDKFQGRKVSLYGFVYKEEGFAEDQLVVSRFLVTHCVADAGIIGFLSEFPDAATIEKDMWIKIEGVIETGSYMDTPIPLVKVSKWEITEEPEVPYLYPVTIKRN
;
A
#
# COMPACT_ATOMS: atom_id res chain seq x y z
N MET A 1 -18.16 21.17 -43.53
CA MET A 1 -17.65 20.80 -42.19
C MET A 1 -16.14 20.70 -42.29
N GLN A 2 -15.39 21.36 -41.41
CA GLN A 2 -13.94 21.17 -41.31
C GLN A 2 -13.67 20.19 -40.16
N PHE A 3 -12.81 19.20 -40.40
CA PHE A 3 -12.43 18.19 -39.41
C PHE A 3 -11.13 18.58 -38.73
N HIS A 4 -11.14 18.65 -37.40
CA HIS A 4 -9.98 19.04 -36.61
C HIS A 4 -9.29 17.83 -35.98
N VAL A 5 -8.23 17.33 -36.62
CA VAL A 5 -7.48 16.13 -36.19
C VAL A 5 -6.98 16.24 -34.74
N GLN A 6 -6.49 17.41 -34.32
CA GLN A 6 -6.01 17.61 -32.93
C GLN A 6 -7.15 17.50 -31.91
N GLN A 7 -8.35 17.99 -32.23
CA GLN A 7 -9.51 17.90 -31.34
C GLN A 7 -10.01 16.46 -31.25
N ALA A 8 -9.98 15.73 -32.38
CA ALA A 8 -10.29 14.31 -32.43
C ALA A 8 -9.32 13.48 -31.57
N ALA A 9 -8.01 13.73 -31.68
CA ALA A 9 -7.00 13.05 -30.87
C ALA A 9 -7.23 13.27 -29.36
N ARG A 10 -7.51 14.51 -28.94
CA ARG A 10 -7.84 14.83 -27.54
C ARG A 10 -9.11 14.12 -27.06
N SER A 11 -10.15 14.08 -27.91
CA SER A 11 -11.38 13.34 -27.58
C SER A 11 -11.11 11.84 -27.39
N LEU A 12 -10.29 11.24 -28.24
CA LEU A 12 -9.94 9.82 -28.14
C LEU A 12 -9.13 9.52 -26.87
N ILE A 13 -8.24 10.42 -26.45
CA ILE A 13 -7.49 10.28 -25.20
C ILE A 13 -8.42 10.33 -23.98
N LEU A 14 -9.34 11.30 -23.93
CA LEU A 14 -10.33 11.41 -22.84
C LEU A 14 -11.22 10.18 -22.75
N LEU A 15 -11.74 9.71 -23.90
CA LEU A 15 -12.51 8.47 -23.96
C LEU A 15 -11.67 7.28 -23.50
N GLY A 16 -10.41 7.20 -23.94
CA GLY A 16 -9.49 6.13 -23.56
C GLY A 16 -9.29 6.05 -22.04
N PHE A 17 -9.01 7.16 -21.36
CA PHE A 17 -8.90 7.17 -19.89
C PHE A 17 -10.22 6.82 -19.21
N SER A 18 -11.34 7.35 -19.69
CA SER A 18 -12.66 7.04 -19.13
C SER A 18 -12.97 5.54 -19.22
N VAL A 19 -12.79 4.95 -20.41
CA VAL A 19 -13.00 3.52 -20.65
C VAL A 19 -12.01 2.68 -19.85
N PHE A 20 -10.75 3.08 -19.77
CA PHE A 20 -9.73 2.37 -19.00
C PHE A 20 -10.08 2.30 -17.52
N ILE A 21 -10.39 3.44 -16.89
CA ILE A 21 -10.75 3.48 -15.47
C ILE A 21 -12.05 2.71 -15.24
N TYR A 22 -13.06 2.89 -16.09
CA TYR A 22 -14.31 2.12 -16.01
C TYR A 22 -14.06 0.61 -16.10
N MET A 23 -13.20 0.16 -17.03
CA MET A 23 -12.81 -1.24 -17.17
C MET A 23 -12.14 -1.78 -15.90
N LEU A 24 -11.25 -1.01 -15.25
CA LEU A 24 -10.63 -1.42 -13.99
C LEU A 24 -11.65 -1.59 -12.85
N HIS A 25 -12.65 -0.70 -12.78
CA HIS A 25 -13.74 -0.82 -11.81
C HIS A 25 -14.63 -2.02 -12.12
N PHE A 26 -15.01 -2.21 -13.37
CA PHE A 26 -15.87 -3.32 -13.80
C PHE A 26 -15.22 -4.69 -13.57
N THR A 27 -13.90 -4.79 -13.75
CA THR A 27 -13.14 -6.03 -13.54
C THR A 27 -12.69 -6.24 -12.10
N GLY A 28 -12.93 -5.29 -11.18
CA GLY A 28 -12.40 -5.32 -9.81
C GLY A 28 -10.88 -5.09 -9.71
N LYS A 29 -10.15 -5.02 -10.83
CA LYS A 29 -8.69 -4.82 -10.85
C LYS A 29 -8.27 -3.46 -10.31
N ILE A 30 -9.19 -2.51 -10.15
CA ILE A 30 -8.92 -1.20 -9.56
C ILE A 30 -8.26 -1.29 -8.18
N TYR A 31 -8.58 -2.32 -7.41
CA TYR A 31 -8.00 -2.54 -6.08
C TYR A 31 -6.51 -2.86 -6.10
N LEU A 32 -6.00 -3.37 -7.24
CA LEU A 32 -4.57 -3.57 -7.44
C LEU A 32 -3.80 -2.25 -7.62
N PHE A 33 -4.50 -1.12 -7.76
CA PHE A 33 -3.88 0.18 -8.04
C PHE A 33 -4.13 1.22 -6.95
N ILE A 34 -5.31 1.23 -6.34
CA ILE A 34 -5.70 2.26 -5.37
C ILE A 34 -6.33 1.69 -4.11
N ASN A 35 -6.20 2.41 -3.01
CA ASN A 35 -6.93 2.09 -1.79
C ASN A 35 -8.45 2.23 -2.03
N PRO A 36 -9.26 1.23 -1.61
CA PRO A 36 -10.72 1.20 -1.73
C PRO A 36 -11.45 2.48 -1.25
N LYS A 37 -10.87 3.19 -0.29
CA LYS A 37 -11.36 4.49 0.18
C LYS A 37 -11.50 5.53 -0.94
N TYR A 38 -10.72 5.42 -2.01
CA TYR A 38 -10.71 6.35 -3.14
C TYR A 38 -11.51 5.87 -4.36
N LEU A 39 -12.29 4.78 -4.24
CA LEU A 39 -13.10 4.27 -5.35
C LEU A 39 -14.08 5.32 -5.88
N LEU A 40 -14.80 6.01 -4.99
CA LEU A 40 -15.79 7.02 -5.39
C LEU A 40 -15.12 8.15 -6.18
N LEU A 41 -13.95 8.61 -5.74
CA LEU A 41 -13.18 9.64 -6.42
C LEU A 41 -12.74 9.17 -7.82
N SER A 42 -12.28 7.92 -7.93
CA SER A 42 -11.87 7.31 -9.19
C SER A 42 -13.05 7.14 -10.16
N GLN A 43 -14.21 6.71 -9.69
CA GLN A 43 -15.43 6.62 -10.50
C GLN A 43 -15.92 7.99 -10.96
N ALA A 44 -15.89 8.99 -10.06
CA ALA A 44 -16.20 10.37 -10.41
C ALA A 44 -15.26 10.92 -11.50
N ALA A 45 -13.96 10.59 -11.43
CA ALA A 45 -13.00 10.95 -12.47
C ALA A 45 -13.32 10.27 -13.82
N ALA A 46 -13.68 8.98 -13.83
CA ALA A 46 -14.09 8.28 -15.05
C ALA A 46 -15.31 8.93 -15.70
N PHE A 47 -16.31 9.31 -14.89
CA PHE A 47 -17.50 10.03 -15.33
C PHE A 47 -17.16 11.44 -15.84
N LEU A 48 -16.31 12.17 -15.14
CA LEU A 48 -15.85 13.49 -15.56
C LEU A 48 -15.15 13.43 -16.92
N PHE A 49 -14.24 12.48 -17.13
CA PHE A 49 -13.58 12.29 -18.42
C PHE A 49 -14.57 11.92 -19.53
N LEU A 50 -15.61 11.13 -19.22
CA LEU A 50 -16.68 10.82 -20.16
C LEU A 50 -17.47 12.08 -20.55
N LEU A 51 -17.81 12.92 -19.58
CA LEU A 51 -18.51 14.18 -19.82
C LEU A 51 -17.65 15.13 -20.67
N LEU A 52 -16.37 15.29 -20.32
CA LEU A 52 -15.43 16.11 -21.08
C LEU A 52 -15.24 15.57 -22.51
N PHE A 53 -15.28 14.25 -22.70
CA PHE A 53 -15.27 13.64 -24.03
C PHE A 53 -16.45 14.09 -24.89
N PHE A 54 -17.69 14.07 -24.34
CA PHE A 54 -18.87 14.54 -25.08
C PHE A 54 -18.84 16.04 -25.38
N ILE A 55 -18.26 16.87 -24.50
CA ILE A 55 -18.05 18.28 -24.83
C ILE A 55 -17.01 18.42 -25.96
N GLN A 56 -15.91 17.69 -25.86
CA GLN A 56 -14.80 17.76 -26.79
C GLN A 56 -15.15 17.22 -28.19
N ILE A 57 -15.99 16.18 -28.30
CA ILE A 57 -16.39 15.59 -29.59
C ILE A 57 -17.22 16.58 -30.44
N THR A 58 -18.01 17.45 -29.82
CA THR A 58 -18.76 18.50 -30.54
C THR A 58 -17.85 19.51 -31.25
N ARG A 59 -16.62 19.68 -30.76
CA ARG A 59 -15.62 20.60 -31.35
C ARG A 59 -14.81 19.97 -32.49
N VAL A 60 -14.99 18.68 -32.77
CA VAL A 60 -14.27 17.96 -33.84
C VAL A 60 -14.72 18.43 -35.22
N TRP A 61 -16.00 18.77 -35.37
CA TRP A 61 -16.58 19.30 -36.59
C TRP A 61 -17.06 20.72 -36.39
N THR A 62 -16.44 21.68 -37.06
CA THR A 62 -16.96 23.05 -37.10
C THR A 62 -17.87 23.21 -38.32
N ILE A 63 -19.13 23.57 -38.08
CA ILE A 63 -20.06 24.02 -39.12
C ILE A 63 -19.69 25.46 -39.45
N LYS A 64 -19.45 25.75 -40.73
CA LYS A 64 -19.11 27.09 -41.20
C LYS A 64 -20.38 27.95 -41.12
N GLY A 65 -20.62 28.59 -39.97
CA GLY A 65 -21.59 29.67 -39.82
C GLY A 65 -20.91 30.99 -40.16
N THR A 66 -21.42 31.70 -41.16
CA THR A 66 -21.03 33.08 -41.46
C THR A 66 -21.44 33.98 -40.32
N HIS A 67 -20.49 34.49 -39.55
CA HIS A 67 -20.69 35.71 -38.77
C HIS A 67 -19.47 36.61 -38.96
N ASP A 68 -19.73 37.69 -39.69
CA ASP A 68 -18.96 38.92 -39.68
C ASP A 68 -18.79 39.40 -38.24
N HIS A 69 -17.57 39.72 -37.86
CA HIS A 69 -17.33 40.68 -36.79
C HIS A 69 -16.46 41.79 -37.36
N ASP A 70 -17.17 42.88 -37.66
CA ASP A 70 -16.66 44.22 -37.87
C ASP A 70 -15.71 44.67 -36.75
N SER A 71 -14.73 45.47 -37.19
CA SER A 71 -14.01 46.52 -36.47
C SER A 71 -13.47 46.24 -35.05
N CYS A 72 -12.16 46.05 -34.96
CA CYS A 72 -11.39 46.50 -33.79
C CYS A 72 -10.45 47.65 -34.20
N SER A 73 -10.89 48.86 -33.92
CA SER A 73 -10.05 50.05 -33.86
C SER A 73 -9.79 50.39 -32.39
N HIS A 74 -8.63 49.99 -31.86
CA HIS A 74 -8.04 50.70 -30.72
C HIS A 74 -6.54 50.85 -30.94
N VAL A 75 -6.20 52.09 -31.27
CA VAL A 75 -4.88 52.70 -31.22
C VAL A 75 -4.55 52.95 -29.75
N GLY A 76 -3.34 52.58 -29.31
CA GLY A 76 -2.74 53.18 -28.11
C GLY A 76 -2.18 52.21 -27.07
N GLU A 77 -0.85 52.15 -27.06
CA GLU A 77 0.00 52.19 -25.87
C GLU A 77 0.45 50.87 -25.22
N CYS A 78 1.77 50.80 -25.06
CA CYS A 78 2.58 49.68 -24.61
C CYS A 78 2.79 49.75 -23.09
N CYS A 79 3.00 48.58 -22.47
CA CYS A 79 3.99 48.26 -21.41
C CYS A 79 3.46 47.56 -20.14
N SER A 80 4.15 46.45 -19.83
CA SER A 80 4.35 45.76 -18.55
C SER A 80 3.13 45.27 -17.76
N HIS A 81 2.91 43.94 -17.79
CA HIS A 81 2.37 43.22 -16.65
C HIS A 81 3.35 42.12 -16.24
N ASP A 82 3.67 42.16 -14.95
CA ASP A 82 4.60 41.33 -14.21
C ASP A 82 4.24 39.83 -14.20
N ASP A 83 5.27 39.05 -13.86
CA ASP A 83 5.33 37.60 -13.70
C ASP A 83 4.13 36.95 -12.99
N HIS A 84 3.10 36.62 -13.76
CA HIS A 84 2.19 35.53 -13.44
C HIS A 84 2.49 34.35 -14.36
N HIS A 85 2.79 33.19 -13.77
CA HIS A 85 2.96 31.93 -14.47
C HIS A 85 1.63 31.52 -15.13
N ASP A 86 1.34 32.10 -16.30
CA ASP A 86 0.23 31.69 -17.13
C ASP A 86 0.56 30.32 -17.72
N HIS A 87 -0.11 29.29 -17.21
CA HIS A 87 -0.22 28.01 -17.88
C HIS A 87 -0.91 28.22 -19.23
N PHE A 88 -0.11 28.50 -20.27
CA PHE A 88 -0.60 28.61 -21.64
C PHE A 88 -1.07 27.24 -22.13
N HIS A 89 -2.32 26.91 -21.84
CA HIS A 89 -2.99 25.74 -22.37
C HIS A 89 -3.44 26.04 -23.81
N ASP A 90 -2.62 25.65 -24.78
CA ASP A 90 -3.01 25.69 -26.20
C ASP A 90 -4.26 24.83 -26.43
N HIS A 91 -5.37 25.48 -26.79
CA HIS A 91 -6.65 24.85 -27.06
C HIS A 91 -6.72 24.12 -28.43
N GLY A 92 -5.59 23.89 -29.08
CA GLY A 92 -5.49 23.03 -30.28
C GLY A 92 -5.82 23.75 -31.58
N THR A 93 -5.63 25.07 -31.59
CA THR A 93 -5.81 25.94 -32.77
C THR A 93 -4.48 26.27 -33.46
N THR A 94 -3.35 25.97 -32.82
CA THR A 94 -2.01 26.24 -33.35
C THR A 94 -1.40 25.04 -34.09
N PRO A 95 -0.49 25.24 -35.05
CA PRO A 95 0.10 24.17 -35.86
C PRO A 95 0.83 23.11 -35.01
N PHE A 96 0.95 21.90 -35.56
CA PHE A 96 1.61 20.79 -34.89
C PHE A 96 3.11 21.06 -34.77
N SER A 97 3.69 20.83 -33.58
CA SER A 97 5.11 21.04 -33.31
C SER A 97 5.70 19.86 -32.55
N ALA A 98 7.04 19.71 -32.57
CA ALA A 98 7.72 18.64 -31.85
C ALA A 98 7.43 18.66 -30.34
N LYS A 99 7.27 19.86 -29.74
CA LYS A 99 6.88 20.01 -28.33
C LYS A 99 5.51 19.41 -28.03
N LYS A 100 4.55 19.53 -28.97
CA LYS A 100 3.23 18.91 -28.83
C LYS A 100 3.31 17.40 -28.93
N LEU A 101 4.11 16.87 -29.85
CA LEU A 101 4.33 15.43 -29.96
C LEU A 101 4.79 14.85 -28.62
N VAL A 102 5.78 15.48 -27.97
CA VAL A 102 6.25 15.08 -26.64
C VAL A 102 5.12 15.14 -25.60
N SER A 103 4.32 16.22 -25.59
CA SER A 103 3.19 16.33 -24.67
C SER A 103 2.12 15.24 -24.87
N TYR A 104 1.77 14.92 -26.11
CA TYR A 104 0.85 13.81 -26.40
C TYR A 104 1.47 12.47 -25.99
N LEU A 105 2.76 12.24 -26.24
CA LEU A 105 3.44 11.00 -25.83
C LEU A 105 3.43 10.79 -24.32
N ILE A 106 3.66 11.83 -23.52
CA ILE A 106 3.63 11.76 -22.05
C ILE A 106 2.27 11.25 -21.53
N ILE A 107 1.17 11.58 -22.21
CA ILE A 107 -0.19 11.22 -21.80
C ILE A 107 -0.62 9.87 -22.41
N VAL A 108 -0.31 9.66 -23.69
CA VAL A 108 -0.72 8.46 -24.42
C VAL A 108 0.07 7.23 -23.98
N LEU A 109 1.36 7.37 -23.62
CA LEU A 109 2.19 6.24 -23.22
C LEU A 109 1.62 5.55 -21.96
N PRO A 110 1.34 6.24 -20.83
CA PRO A 110 0.73 5.60 -19.67
C PRO A 110 -0.61 4.93 -20.00
N LEU A 111 -1.46 5.60 -20.79
CA LEU A 111 -2.76 5.05 -21.19
C LEU A 111 -2.61 3.77 -22.01
N LEU A 112 -1.74 3.77 -23.01
CA LEU A 112 -1.47 2.60 -23.84
C LEU A 112 -0.86 1.47 -23.00
N SER A 113 0.10 1.79 -22.13
CA SER A 113 0.71 0.81 -21.24
C SER A 113 -0.31 0.15 -20.31
N GLY A 114 -1.31 0.90 -19.84
CA GLY A 114 -2.38 0.37 -19.00
C GLY A 114 -3.26 -0.64 -19.73
N PHE A 115 -3.52 -0.45 -21.03
CA PHE A 115 -4.27 -1.42 -21.83
C PHE A 115 -3.43 -2.61 -22.30
N MET A 116 -2.14 -2.40 -22.57
CA MET A 116 -1.28 -3.45 -23.11
C MET A 116 -0.69 -4.38 -22.05
N LEU A 117 -0.52 -3.89 -20.82
CA LEU A 117 0.09 -4.67 -19.74
C LEU A 117 -0.99 -5.25 -18.82
N PRO A 118 -0.88 -6.54 -18.44
CA PRO A 118 -1.80 -7.12 -17.47
C PRO A 118 -1.61 -6.47 -16.10
N ALA A 119 -2.71 -6.24 -15.38
CA ALA A 119 -2.62 -5.92 -13.95
C ALA A 119 -2.00 -7.11 -13.22
N LYS A 120 -0.84 -6.90 -12.60
CA LYS A 120 -0.10 -7.90 -11.80
C LYS A 120 0.00 -7.41 -10.37
N VAL A 121 -0.06 -8.34 -9.41
CA VAL A 121 0.22 -8.09 -8.01
C VAL A 121 1.69 -7.75 -7.79
N LEU A 122 1.99 -6.92 -6.81
CA LEU A 122 3.36 -6.64 -6.37
C LEU A 122 4.01 -7.92 -5.82
N ASP A 123 5.20 -8.24 -6.32
CA ASP A 123 5.94 -9.46 -5.98
C ASP A 123 7.20 -9.17 -5.14
N SER A 124 7.89 -10.24 -4.73
CA SER A 124 9.12 -10.15 -3.93
C SER A 124 10.24 -9.37 -4.63
N ALA A 125 10.28 -9.33 -5.96
CA ALA A 125 11.25 -8.53 -6.70
C ALA A 125 10.99 -7.03 -6.58
N ILE A 126 9.72 -6.62 -6.46
CA ILE A 126 9.38 -5.22 -6.18
C ILE A 126 9.63 -4.88 -4.71
N ALA A 127 9.41 -5.83 -3.80
CA ALA A 127 9.76 -5.69 -2.39
C ALA A 127 11.26 -5.43 -2.19
N ASP A 128 12.11 -6.22 -2.87
CA ASP A 128 13.57 -6.10 -2.85
C ASP A 128 14.02 -4.70 -3.31
N LYS A 129 13.50 -4.25 -4.46
CA LYS A 129 13.77 -2.91 -5.00
C LYS A 129 13.28 -1.77 -4.11
N LYS A 130 12.29 -2.03 -3.24
CA LYS A 130 11.76 -1.07 -2.26
C LYS A 130 12.50 -1.13 -0.92
N GLY A 131 13.51 -2.00 -0.77
CA GLY A 131 14.29 -2.14 0.46
C GLY A 131 13.46 -2.79 1.57
N ALA A 132 12.89 -3.97 1.30
CA ALA A 132 11.93 -4.61 2.18
C ALA A 132 12.39 -4.72 3.64
N MET A 133 13.59 -5.25 3.86
CA MET A 133 14.11 -5.41 5.22
C MET A 133 14.44 -4.08 5.89
N LEU A 134 14.79 -3.04 5.14
CA LEU A 134 14.93 -1.68 5.69
C LEU A 134 13.58 -1.11 6.13
N SER A 135 12.49 -1.39 5.39
CA SER A 135 11.13 -1.02 5.76
C SER A 135 10.70 -1.74 7.05
N ILE A 136 10.89 -3.05 7.12
CA ILE A 136 10.56 -3.88 8.29
C ILE A 136 11.36 -3.44 9.52
N ALA A 137 12.66 -3.22 9.39
CA ALA A 137 13.50 -2.71 10.48
C ALA A 137 13.13 -1.27 10.89
N GLY A 138 12.70 -0.44 9.95
CA GLY A 138 12.21 0.92 10.21
C GLY A 138 10.94 0.94 11.06
N SER A 139 10.02 0.00 10.84
CA SER A 139 8.80 -0.13 11.64
C SER A 139 9.07 -0.37 13.12
N SER A 140 10.12 -1.16 13.46
CA SER A 140 10.51 -1.39 14.84
C SER A 140 11.12 -0.17 15.53
N LYS A 141 11.83 0.70 14.80
CA LYS A 141 12.41 1.94 15.36
C LYS A 141 11.38 3.05 15.61
N SER A 142 10.30 3.08 14.84
CA SER A 142 9.26 4.12 14.98
C SER A 142 8.53 4.07 16.34
N GLY A 143 8.45 2.89 16.98
CA GLY A 143 7.90 2.74 18.33
C GLY A 143 8.81 3.32 19.42
N GLN A 144 10.14 3.16 19.26
CA GLN A 144 11.13 3.56 20.26
C GLN A 144 11.29 5.09 20.39
N SER A 145 11.00 5.87 19.33
CA SER A 145 11.15 7.33 19.36
C SER A 145 9.98 8.08 20.04
N ARG A 146 8.87 7.40 20.38
CA ARG A 146 7.70 8.05 21.03
C ARG A 146 7.79 8.14 22.56
N GLN A 147 8.83 7.58 23.20
CA GLN A 147 8.92 7.50 24.66
C GLN A 147 10.06 8.33 25.29
N VAL A 148 10.61 9.33 24.59
CA VAL A 148 11.60 10.26 25.20
C VAL A 148 11.28 11.71 24.86
N THR A 149 10.12 12.20 25.31
CA THR A 149 9.93 13.61 25.68
C THR A 149 8.67 13.73 26.54
N SER A 150 8.83 13.40 27.82
CA SER A 150 8.02 13.97 28.90
C SER A 150 8.94 14.10 30.11
N GLU A 151 9.01 15.32 30.60
CA GLU A 151 9.95 15.88 31.56
C GLU A 151 10.00 15.10 32.88
N THR A 152 11.18 14.95 33.48
CA THR A 152 11.40 15.26 34.91
C THR A 152 12.87 15.58 35.16
N LYS A 153 13.04 16.65 35.93
CA LYS A 153 14.26 17.32 36.41
C LYS A 153 15.24 16.41 37.13
N GLU A 154 16.49 16.88 37.13
CA GLU A 154 17.61 16.53 38.02
C GLU A 154 17.20 16.10 39.43
N GLN A 155 17.78 14.99 39.91
CA GLN A 155 18.67 15.02 41.08
C GLN A 155 19.50 13.72 41.16
N ALA A 156 20.81 13.89 41.36
CA ALA A 156 21.79 12.83 41.56
C ALA A 156 21.73 12.26 42.98
N ASP A 157 21.89 10.93 43.11
CA ASP A 157 22.85 10.30 44.04
C ASP A 157 22.93 8.78 43.82
N ASN A 158 24.14 8.24 43.92
CA ASN A 158 24.55 6.82 43.95
C ASN A 158 25.40 6.67 45.25
N PRO A 159 25.79 5.48 45.79
CA PRO A 159 25.61 4.11 45.32
C PRO A 159 25.24 3.06 46.42
N GLY A 160 24.96 1.81 46.03
CA GLY A 160 24.82 0.70 46.99
C GLY A 160 24.57 -0.71 46.40
N THR A 161 25.67 -1.43 46.19
CA THR A 161 25.95 -2.90 46.09
C THR A 161 24.94 -3.99 46.53
N GLY A 162 25.03 -5.13 45.84
CA GLY A 162 24.76 -6.53 46.30
C GLY A 162 23.41 -7.08 45.84
N ASP A 163 23.20 -8.33 45.46
CA ASP A 163 24.00 -9.56 45.37
C ASP A 163 23.20 -10.55 44.49
N ALA A 164 23.86 -11.62 44.05
CA ALA A 164 23.40 -12.71 43.21
C ALA A 164 22.12 -13.41 43.70
N THR A 165 21.38 -14.05 42.77
CA THR A 165 20.98 -15.47 42.86
C THR A 165 20.39 -15.93 41.51
N GLN A 166 20.91 -17.06 41.03
CA GLN A 166 20.41 -17.93 39.97
C GLN A 166 20.11 -19.30 40.64
N PRO A 167 19.49 -20.27 39.95
CA PRO A 167 18.05 -20.54 39.82
C PRO A 167 17.64 -21.86 40.50
N PRO A 168 16.38 -22.28 40.40
CA PRO A 168 16.11 -23.67 39.98
C PRO A 168 14.88 -23.71 39.05
N GLU A 169 14.46 -24.78 38.39
CA GLU A 169 14.97 -26.06 37.89
C GLU A 169 13.86 -26.54 36.91
N GLU A 170 14.16 -27.54 36.10
CA GLU A 170 13.29 -28.18 35.12
C GLU A 170 11.94 -28.64 35.69
N SER A 171 10.87 -28.44 34.92
CA SER A 171 9.71 -29.32 34.96
C SER A 171 9.22 -29.71 33.57
N ASP A 172 9.39 -31.00 33.34
CA ASP A 172 8.77 -31.90 32.37
C ASP A 172 7.28 -31.57 32.11
N TYR A 173 6.90 -31.38 30.83
CA TYR A 173 5.50 -31.44 30.42
C TYR A 173 5.32 -32.23 29.13
N GLN A 174 4.56 -33.31 29.32
CA GLN A 174 4.12 -34.29 28.34
C GLN A 174 3.27 -33.70 27.21
N ALA A 175 3.36 -34.39 26.08
CA ALA A 175 2.51 -34.26 24.92
C ALA A 175 1.02 -34.50 25.22
N GLY A 176 0.17 -33.68 24.61
CA GLY A 176 -1.23 -33.99 24.35
C GLY A 176 -2.19 -32.83 24.63
N GLN A 177 -2.69 -32.18 23.58
CA GLN A 177 -4.11 -32.19 23.21
C GLN A 177 -4.37 -31.16 22.11
N ASP A 178 -4.92 -31.66 21.00
CA ASP A 178 -5.57 -30.90 19.95
C ASP A 178 -6.57 -29.91 20.57
N THR A 179 -6.33 -28.63 20.35
CA THR A 179 -7.38 -27.62 20.42
C THR A 179 -7.50 -27.02 19.04
N ASP A 180 -8.53 -27.45 18.33
CA ASP A 180 -8.98 -26.89 17.07
C ASP A 180 -9.03 -25.35 17.18
N ILE A 181 -8.19 -24.68 16.40
CA ILE A 181 -8.22 -23.23 16.23
C ILE A 181 -9.50 -22.93 15.44
N PRO A 182 -10.37 -22.01 15.91
CA PRO A 182 -11.54 -21.64 15.13
C PRO A 182 -11.06 -21.04 13.80
N GLU A 183 -11.43 -21.70 12.71
CA GLU A 183 -11.25 -21.19 11.36
C GLU A 183 -12.07 -19.89 11.25
N GLY A 184 -11.39 -18.76 11.40
CA GLY A 184 -11.98 -17.43 11.31
C GLY A 184 -12.34 -17.10 9.86
N THR A 185 -13.40 -17.71 9.34
CA THR A 185 -14.06 -17.28 8.10
C THR A 185 -14.96 -16.08 8.39
N GLU A 186 -14.35 -14.94 8.71
CA GLU A 186 -14.99 -13.64 8.51
C GLU A 186 -14.07 -12.83 7.60
N THR A 187 -14.10 -13.15 6.31
CA THR A 187 -13.66 -12.21 5.28
C THR A 187 -14.62 -11.02 5.33
N ALA A 188 -14.28 -10.00 6.15
CA ALA A 188 -14.62 -8.63 5.78
C ALA A 188 -14.30 -8.52 4.29
N THR A 189 -15.25 -8.08 3.46
CA THR A 189 -15.00 -7.90 2.02
C THR A 189 -13.71 -7.08 1.92
N GLY A 190 -12.58 -7.70 1.55
CA GLY A 190 -11.22 -7.30 1.97
C GLY A 190 -10.75 -5.91 1.55
N TYR A 191 -11.64 -5.17 0.92
CA TYR A 191 -11.47 -3.82 0.45
C TYR A 191 -11.97 -2.75 1.44
N GLU A 192 -13.03 -2.97 2.23
CA GLU A 192 -13.51 -1.92 3.15
C GLU A 192 -13.00 -2.14 4.58
N ASN A 193 -11.82 -1.59 4.87
CA ASN A 193 -11.23 -1.66 6.21
C ASN A 193 -11.68 -0.48 7.09
N GLN A 194 -12.92 -0.55 7.56
CA GLN A 194 -13.51 0.44 8.46
C GLN A 194 -14.04 -0.24 9.73
N MET A 195 -13.79 0.37 10.89
CA MET A 195 -14.33 -0.10 12.17
C MET A 195 -14.59 1.07 13.11
N THR A 196 -15.42 0.85 14.11
CA THR A 196 -15.66 1.80 15.20
C THR A 196 -14.48 1.82 16.18
N ASP A 197 -14.38 2.88 17.00
CA ASP A 197 -13.37 2.94 18.07
C ASP A 197 -13.49 1.73 19.03
N GLU A 198 -14.72 1.29 19.33
CA GLU A 198 -14.99 0.16 20.23
C GLU A 198 -14.49 -1.17 19.64
N GLU A 199 -14.76 -1.44 18.36
CA GLU A 199 -14.29 -2.64 17.65
C GLU A 199 -12.76 -2.67 17.53
N TYR A 200 -12.15 -1.52 17.23
CA TYR A 200 -10.71 -1.39 17.15
C TYR A 200 -10.07 -1.70 18.50
N ASN A 201 -10.52 -1.04 19.56
CA ASN A 201 -9.99 -1.24 20.91
C ASN A 201 -10.15 -2.69 21.37
N LYS A 202 -11.29 -3.32 21.10
CA LYS A 202 -11.51 -4.73 21.41
C LYS A 202 -10.48 -5.64 20.70
N LYS A 203 -10.21 -5.41 19.41
CA LYS A 203 -9.20 -6.19 18.67
C LYS A 203 -7.79 -5.97 19.21
N ILE A 204 -7.45 -4.76 19.66
CA ILE A 204 -6.16 -4.48 20.30
C ILE A 204 -6.06 -5.15 21.67
N GLU A 205 -7.13 -5.20 22.46
CA GLU A 205 -7.14 -5.96 23.73
C GLU A 205 -7.03 -7.48 23.50
N GLU A 206 -7.64 -8.00 22.43
CA GLU A 206 -7.51 -9.40 22.02
C GLU A 206 -6.07 -9.76 21.63
N LEU A 207 -5.30 -8.81 21.08
CA LEU A 207 -3.87 -9.00 20.81
C LEU A 207 -3.08 -9.36 22.08
N GLU A 208 -3.51 -8.86 23.24
CA GLU A 208 -2.89 -9.16 24.53
C GLU A 208 -3.30 -10.54 25.10
N LYS A 209 -4.32 -11.19 24.53
CA LYS A 209 -4.93 -12.41 25.09
C LYS A 209 -4.84 -13.57 24.09
N GLY A 210 -4.25 -14.70 24.51
CA GLY A 210 -4.28 -15.95 23.74
C GLY A 210 -3.42 -15.97 22.46
N THR A 211 -3.87 -16.69 21.44
CA THR A 211 -3.19 -16.81 20.13
C THR A 211 -3.52 -15.61 19.25
N ILE A 212 -2.48 -15.01 18.67
CA ILE A 212 -2.60 -13.86 17.77
C ILE A 212 -2.94 -14.37 16.37
N ILE A 213 -4.15 -14.07 15.88
CA ILE A 213 -4.59 -14.46 14.55
C ILE A 213 -4.64 -13.22 13.66
N PHE A 214 -3.73 -13.16 12.69
CA PHE A 214 -3.73 -12.09 11.71
C PHE A 214 -4.90 -12.24 10.74
N ASN A 215 -5.61 -11.15 10.52
CA ASN A 215 -6.65 -11.00 9.51
C ASN A 215 -6.42 -9.67 8.76
N ASP A 216 -6.91 -9.58 7.54
CA ASP A 216 -6.61 -8.43 6.66
C ASP A 216 -7.10 -7.09 7.21
N SER A 217 -8.21 -7.08 7.95
CA SER A 217 -8.77 -5.86 8.53
C SER A 217 -7.90 -5.24 9.62
N ILE A 218 -7.10 -6.02 10.35
CA ILE A 218 -6.31 -5.49 11.48
C ILE A 218 -4.81 -5.75 11.34
N TYR A 219 -4.40 -6.41 10.25
CA TYR A 219 -3.03 -6.86 10.04
C TYR A 219 -2.02 -5.75 10.28
N SER A 220 -2.21 -4.59 9.66
CA SER A 220 -1.26 -3.48 9.77
C SER A 220 -1.12 -2.98 11.20
N SER A 221 -2.22 -2.91 11.95
CA SER A 221 -2.23 -2.44 13.34
C SER A 221 -1.58 -3.46 14.28
N TYR A 222 -1.85 -4.75 14.09
CA TYR A 222 -1.17 -5.80 14.85
C TYR A 222 0.32 -5.83 14.57
N TYR A 223 0.69 -5.72 13.29
CA TYR A 223 2.10 -5.65 12.90
C TYR A 223 2.81 -4.45 13.52
N GLU A 224 2.20 -3.26 13.49
CA GLU A 224 2.76 -2.04 14.08
C GLU A 224 2.94 -2.17 15.60
N GLU A 225 1.93 -2.68 16.31
CA GLU A 225 1.97 -2.86 17.76
C GLU A 225 3.04 -3.89 18.17
N ILE A 226 3.13 -5.01 17.46
CA ILE A 226 4.16 -6.05 17.71
C ILE A 226 5.55 -5.53 17.38
N SER A 227 5.72 -4.87 16.22
CA SER A 227 7.02 -4.37 15.79
C SER A 227 7.55 -3.29 16.72
N SER A 228 6.67 -2.47 17.28
CA SER A 228 7.00 -1.41 18.23
C SER A 228 7.29 -1.92 19.64
N ASN A 229 6.73 -3.08 20.02
CA ASN A 229 6.78 -3.62 21.38
C ASN A 229 7.15 -5.11 21.39
N ILE A 230 8.19 -5.52 20.66
CA ILE A 230 8.53 -6.95 20.43
C ILE A 230 8.64 -7.72 21.76
N ASP A 231 9.27 -7.12 22.77
CA ASP A 231 9.46 -7.73 24.10
C ASP A 231 8.15 -8.12 24.80
N LYS A 232 7.06 -7.36 24.58
CA LYS A 232 5.74 -7.64 25.13
C LYS A 232 5.11 -8.90 24.53
N PHE A 233 5.52 -9.27 23.31
CA PHE A 233 4.92 -10.36 22.54
C PHE A 233 5.81 -11.60 22.42
N GLN A 234 7.00 -11.61 23.03
CA GLN A 234 7.85 -12.79 23.04
C GLN A 234 7.13 -14.00 23.64
N GLY A 235 7.30 -15.16 23.01
CA GLY A 235 6.65 -16.41 23.44
C GLY A 235 5.17 -16.53 23.05
N ARG A 236 4.57 -15.49 22.45
CA ARG A 236 3.15 -15.55 22.03
C ARG A 236 3.00 -16.36 20.74
N LYS A 237 1.97 -17.22 20.71
CA LYS A 237 1.57 -17.94 19.50
C LYS A 237 0.97 -16.96 18.49
N VAL A 238 1.36 -17.10 17.23
CA VAL A 238 0.89 -16.29 16.11
C VAL A 238 0.54 -17.18 14.92
N SER A 239 -0.54 -16.82 14.22
CA SER A 239 -0.88 -17.35 12.90
C SER A 239 -1.03 -16.19 11.93
N LEU A 240 -0.29 -16.25 10.82
CA LEU A 240 -0.31 -15.24 9.77
C LEU A 240 -0.08 -15.86 8.40
N TYR A 241 -0.42 -15.11 7.37
CA TYR A 241 -0.27 -15.56 5.99
C TYR A 241 0.19 -14.43 5.09
N GLY A 242 0.96 -14.77 4.07
CA GLY A 242 1.57 -13.81 3.17
C GLY A 242 2.39 -14.48 2.09
N PHE A 243 2.93 -13.68 1.19
CA PHE A 243 3.86 -14.16 0.17
C PHE A 243 5.27 -14.25 0.74
N VAL A 244 6.04 -15.19 0.19
CA VAL A 244 7.43 -15.44 0.56
C VAL A 244 8.34 -14.41 -0.07
N TYR A 245 9.04 -13.68 0.78
CA TYR A 245 10.15 -12.80 0.42
C TYR A 245 11.47 -13.40 0.92
N LYS A 246 12.48 -13.37 0.07
CA LYS A 246 13.86 -13.78 0.37
C LYS A 246 14.82 -12.80 -0.29
N GLU A 247 15.88 -12.44 0.40
CA GLU A 247 16.98 -11.62 -0.13
C GLU A 247 18.33 -12.28 0.12
N GLU A 248 19.37 -11.77 -0.54
CA GLU A 248 20.73 -12.23 -0.31
C GLU A 248 21.16 -11.91 1.12
N GLY A 249 21.79 -12.88 1.79
CA GLY A 249 22.26 -12.75 3.18
C GLY A 249 21.38 -13.39 4.24
N PHE A 250 20.19 -13.90 3.87
CA PHE A 250 19.40 -14.75 4.76
C PHE A 250 20.05 -16.11 4.96
N ALA A 251 19.88 -16.68 6.15
CA ALA A 251 20.20 -18.09 6.38
C ALA A 251 19.24 -19.01 5.59
N GLU A 252 19.65 -20.25 5.34
CA GLU A 252 18.86 -21.20 4.53
C GLU A 252 17.50 -21.53 5.17
N ASP A 253 17.42 -21.47 6.50
CA ASP A 253 16.22 -21.68 7.30
C ASP A 253 15.40 -20.39 7.49
N GLN A 254 15.75 -19.29 6.81
CA GLN A 254 15.08 -18.00 6.95
C GLN A 254 14.40 -17.52 5.67
N LEU A 255 13.20 -16.96 5.86
CA LEU A 255 12.47 -16.18 4.86
C LEU A 255 11.59 -15.15 5.56
N VAL A 256 11.01 -14.22 4.82
CA VAL A 256 9.99 -13.32 5.37
C VAL A 256 8.63 -13.70 4.80
N VAL A 257 7.65 -13.88 5.69
CA VAL A 257 6.24 -13.97 5.29
C VAL A 257 5.66 -12.56 5.36
N SER A 258 5.23 -12.05 4.21
CA SER A 258 4.96 -10.62 4.03
C SER A 258 3.71 -10.32 3.23
N ARG A 259 3.22 -9.09 3.40
CA ARG A 259 2.12 -8.49 2.64
C ARG A 259 2.50 -7.05 2.30
N PHE A 260 1.98 -6.56 1.16
CA PHE A 260 2.09 -5.13 0.83
C PHE A 260 1.00 -4.35 1.55
N LEU A 261 1.39 -3.24 2.18
CA LEU A 261 0.51 -2.24 2.78
C LEU A 261 0.38 -1.04 1.85
N VAL A 262 -0.84 -0.72 1.43
CA VAL A 262 -1.13 0.41 0.51
C VAL A 262 -1.96 1.45 1.24
N THR A 263 -1.45 2.69 1.32
CA THR A 263 -2.19 3.77 2.01
C THR A 263 -3.09 4.51 1.03
N HIS A 264 -2.57 4.89 -0.14
CA HIS A 264 -3.33 5.61 -1.17
C HIS A 264 -3.33 4.87 -2.51
N CYS A 265 -2.19 4.35 -2.95
CA CYS A 265 -2.04 3.71 -4.25
C CYS A 265 -0.81 2.81 -4.33
N VAL A 266 -0.74 1.93 -5.33
CA VAL A 266 0.37 0.98 -5.50
C VAL A 266 1.77 1.63 -5.49
N ALA A 267 1.88 2.91 -5.87
CA ALA A 267 3.14 3.64 -5.81
C ALA A 267 3.65 3.85 -4.36
N ASP A 268 2.74 4.05 -3.40
CA ASP A 268 3.04 4.21 -1.97
C ASP A 268 3.08 2.89 -1.20
N ALA A 269 2.95 1.76 -1.89
CA ALA A 269 3.00 0.44 -1.28
C ALA A 269 4.32 0.24 -0.51
N GLY A 270 4.19 -0.06 0.78
CA GLY A 270 5.26 -0.54 1.66
C GLY A 270 5.10 -2.04 1.91
N ILE A 271 6.14 -2.70 2.40
CA ILE A 271 6.09 -4.11 2.78
C ILE A 271 6.17 -4.25 4.29
N ILE A 272 5.30 -5.09 4.83
CA ILE A 272 5.26 -5.46 6.23
C ILE A 272 5.25 -6.98 6.33
N GLY A 273 5.90 -7.52 7.34
CA GLY A 273 6.08 -8.96 7.47
C GLY A 273 7.03 -9.33 8.58
N PHE A 274 7.08 -10.64 8.84
CA PHE A 274 7.88 -11.20 9.92
C PHE A 274 9.01 -12.03 9.34
N LEU A 275 10.22 -11.82 9.87
CA LEU A 275 11.30 -12.78 9.64
C LEU A 275 10.82 -14.11 10.23
N SER A 276 10.90 -15.19 9.46
CA SER A 276 10.35 -16.48 9.83
C SER A 276 11.44 -17.53 9.66
N GLU A 277 11.63 -18.34 10.69
CA GLU A 277 12.72 -19.33 10.73
C GLU A 277 12.18 -20.73 10.96
N PHE A 278 12.53 -21.65 10.06
CA PHE A 278 12.20 -23.07 10.10
C PHE A 278 12.98 -23.90 9.06
N PRO A 279 13.19 -25.21 9.29
CA PRO A 279 14.04 -26.04 8.43
C PRO A 279 13.63 -26.08 6.94
N ASP A 280 12.33 -25.99 6.65
CA ASP A 280 11.82 -26.10 5.28
C ASP A 280 11.90 -24.79 4.49
N ALA A 281 12.30 -23.68 5.12
CA ALA A 281 12.27 -22.36 4.48
C ALA A 281 13.06 -22.33 3.16
N ALA A 282 14.19 -23.03 3.06
CA ALA A 282 15.00 -23.15 1.85
C ALA A 282 14.21 -23.69 0.66
N THR A 283 13.28 -24.62 0.90
CA THR A 283 12.52 -25.34 -0.15
C THR A 283 11.40 -24.52 -0.78
N ILE A 284 10.99 -23.43 -0.13
CA ILE A 284 9.85 -22.62 -0.57
C ILE A 284 10.34 -21.53 -1.53
N GLU A 285 9.73 -21.43 -2.71
CA GLU A 285 10.12 -20.43 -3.70
C GLU A 285 9.64 -19.02 -3.32
N LYS A 286 10.31 -17.99 -3.86
CA LYS A 286 9.82 -16.62 -3.73
C LYS A 286 8.43 -16.50 -4.38
N ASP A 287 7.64 -15.53 -3.91
CA ASP A 287 6.28 -15.23 -4.41
C ASP A 287 5.22 -16.29 -4.11
N MET A 288 5.58 -17.44 -3.52
CA MET A 288 4.60 -18.40 -3.03
C MET A 288 3.84 -17.83 -1.84
N TRP A 289 2.54 -18.09 -1.79
CA TRP A 289 1.70 -17.76 -0.64
C TRP A 289 1.72 -18.91 0.35
N ILE A 290 2.02 -18.58 1.61
CA ILE A 290 2.02 -19.55 2.69
C ILE A 290 1.28 -18.97 3.90
N LYS A 291 0.70 -19.88 4.68
CA LYS A 291 0.21 -19.62 6.02
C LYS A 291 1.14 -20.30 7.02
N ILE A 292 1.55 -19.57 8.05
CA ILE A 292 2.45 -20.05 9.09
C ILE A 292 1.80 -19.93 10.46
N GLU A 293 2.14 -20.86 11.34
CA GLU A 293 1.83 -20.82 12.76
C GLU A 293 3.13 -21.03 13.55
N GLY A 294 3.35 -20.22 14.56
CA GLY A 294 4.59 -20.25 15.31
C GLY A 294 4.56 -19.39 16.56
N VAL A 295 5.74 -19.08 17.06
CA VAL A 295 5.93 -18.27 18.27
C VAL A 295 6.75 -17.03 17.92
N ILE A 296 6.34 -15.88 18.45
CA ILE A 296 7.07 -14.62 18.27
C ILE A 296 8.33 -14.62 19.14
N GLU A 297 9.45 -14.28 18.52
CA GLU A 297 10.76 -14.03 19.14
C GLU A 297 11.36 -12.74 18.59
N THR A 298 12.51 -12.36 19.13
CA THR A 298 13.27 -11.20 18.67
C THR A 298 14.38 -11.65 17.72
N GLY A 299 14.27 -11.25 16.45
CA GLY A 299 15.34 -11.34 15.47
C GLY A 299 16.14 -10.04 15.39
N SER A 300 17.14 -10.01 14.51
CA SER A 300 17.93 -8.81 14.23
C SER A 300 18.22 -8.70 12.74
N TYR A 301 18.14 -7.47 12.22
CA TYR A 301 18.59 -7.12 10.89
C TYR A 301 19.42 -5.83 10.96
N MET A 302 20.68 -5.88 10.56
CA MET A 302 21.64 -4.76 10.69
C MET A 302 21.63 -4.13 12.10
N ASP A 303 21.77 -4.97 13.13
CA ASP A 303 21.73 -4.60 14.55
C ASP A 303 20.43 -3.91 15.01
N THR A 304 19.38 -3.97 14.20
CA THR A 304 18.05 -3.47 14.54
C THR A 304 17.17 -4.65 14.94
N PRO A 305 16.58 -4.66 16.15
CA PRO A 305 15.67 -5.71 16.54
C PRO A 305 14.42 -5.69 15.65
N ILE A 306 14.02 -6.85 15.17
CA ILE A 306 12.84 -7.05 14.32
C ILE A 306 12.03 -8.25 14.84
N PRO A 307 10.71 -8.27 14.65
CA PRO A 307 9.93 -9.41 15.08
C PRO A 307 10.24 -10.64 14.20
N LEU A 308 10.56 -11.74 14.87
CA LEU A 308 10.83 -13.05 14.26
C LEU A 308 9.76 -14.05 14.67
N VAL A 309 9.42 -15.00 13.79
CA VAL A 309 8.52 -16.11 14.10
C VAL A 309 9.29 -17.42 13.95
N LYS A 310 9.41 -18.18 15.05
CA LYS A 310 9.84 -19.58 15.00
C LYS A 310 8.66 -20.42 14.55
N VAL A 311 8.69 -20.88 13.29
CA VAL A 311 7.55 -21.54 12.67
C VAL A 311 7.48 -23.00 13.11
N SER A 312 6.30 -23.39 13.59
CA SER A 312 5.99 -24.75 14.04
C SER A 312 5.15 -25.53 13.03
N LYS A 313 4.34 -24.83 12.23
CA LYS A 313 3.48 -25.40 11.19
C LYS A 313 3.36 -24.40 10.05
N TRP A 314 3.37 -24.91 8.82
CA TRP A 314 3.17 -24.10 7.64
C TRP A 314 2.41 -24.88 6.57
N GLU A 315 1.71 -24.16 5.70
CA GLU A 315 1.02 -24.74 4.55
C GLU A 315 1.06 -23.75 3.36
N ILE A 316 1.07 -24.30 2.14
CA ILE A 316 0.94 -23.51 0.92
C ILE A 316 -0.52 -23.12 0.77
N THR A 317 -0.77 -21.86 0.43
CA THR A 317 -2.10 -21.35 0.15
C THR A 317 -2.14 -20.73 -1.26
N GLU A 318 -3.35 -20.51 -1.76
CA GLU A 318 -3.52 -19.71 -2.98
C GLU A 318 -3.31 -18.21 -2.68
N GLU A 319 -2.99 -17.45 -3.72
CA GLU A 319 -2.98 -15.98 -3.65
C GLU A 319 -4.40 -15.50 -3.31
N PRO A 320 -4.58 -14.68 -2.26
CA PRO A 320 -5.89 -14.18 -1.88
C PRO A 320 -6.42 -13.22 -2.94
N GLU A 321 -7.76 -13.18 -3.10
CA GLU A 321 -8.42 -12.22 -4.00
C GLU A 321 -8.05 -10.76 -3.68
N VAL A 322 -7.71 -10.49 -2.41
CA VAL A 322 -7.23 -9.20 -1.92
C VAL A 322 -5.76 -9.34 -1.48
N PRO A 323 -4.79 -9.15 -2.39
CA PRO A 323 -3.38 -9.36 -2.06
C PRO A 323 -2.79 -8.29 -1.13
N TYR A 324 -3.37 -7.09 -1.14
CA TYR A 324 -2.86 -5.94 -0.38
C TYR A 324 -3.64 -5.70 0.90
N LEU A 325 -2.93 -5.18 1.90
CA LEU A 325 -3.49 -4.69 3.14
C LEU A 325 -3.73 -3.19 3.03
N TYR A 326 -4.77 -2.70 3.70
CA TYR A 326 -5.10 -1.29 3.79
C TYR A 326 -5.20 -0.88 5.26
N PRO A 327 -4.71 0.31 5.66
CA PRO A 327 -4.85 0.79 7.03
C PRO A 327 -6.32 0.90 7.45
N VAL A 328 -6.59 0.62 8.73
CA VAL A 328 -7.90 0.78 9.33
C VAL A 328 -8.34 2.25 9.28
N THR A 329 -9.55 2.50 8.79
CA THR A 329 -10.22 3.80 8.95
C THR A 329 -11.19 3.73 10.12
N ILE A 330 -10.88 4.45 11.20
CA ILE A 330 -11.72 4.48 12.40
C ILE A 330 -12.88 5.47 12.21
N LYS A 331 -14.12 4.98 12.30
CA LYS A 331 -15.32 5.82 12.32
C LYS A 331 -15.56 6.30 13.75
N ARG A 332 -15.34 7.61 13.95
CA ARG A 332 -15.73 8.29 15.19
C ARG A 332 -17.19 8.68 15.09
N ASN A 333 -18.02 8.14 15.98
CA ASN A 333 -19.43 8.52 16.12
C ASN A 333 -19.60 9.88 16.79
#